data_AF-A0A1E1GKA0-F1
#
_entry.id   AF-A0A1E1GKA0-F1
#
_cell.length_a   1.000
_cell.length_b   1.000
_cell.length_c   1.000
_cell.angle_alpha   90.00
_cell.angle_beta   90.00
_cell.angle_gamma   90.00
#
_symmetry.space_group_name_H-M   'P 1'
#
loop_
_entity.id
_entity.type
_entity.pdbx_description
1 polymer ?
#
loop_
_entity_poly.entity_id
_entity_poly.type
_entity_poly.pdbx_seq_one_letter_code
_entity_poly.pdbx_strand_id
1 'polypeptide(L)'
;NPRRLLRRGTCAFSILFKLFSEGLYSAKLFLTATLHEPIMQLLVEDEDHLETDPNKLTERFTPAQQARLFGEKGTEQFKRKVQEMVDSNELKLVNLVNKFIGYLKQNTYCFPHSLRWIISQMYKTLSCVEILDVGEVKAMCTDLLLACLICPAIVNPE
;
A
#
# COMPACT_ATOMS: atom_id res chain seq x y z
N ASN A 1 -12.50 -16.28 10.88
CA ASN A 1 -11.75 -15.02 11.09
C ASN A 1 -12.29 -13.96 10.11
N PRO A 2 -13.14 -13.04 10.59
CA PRO A 2 -13.80 -12.01 9.77
C PRO A 2 -12.83 -11.06 9.06
N ARG A 3 -11.69 -10.72 9.68
CA ARG A 3 -10.64 -9.89 9.05
C ARG A 3 -10.06 -10.54 7.79
N ARG A 4 -9.83 -11.86 7.82
CA ARG A 4 -9.35 -12.60 6.63
C ARG A 4 -10.33 -12.57 5.46
N LEU A 5 -11.64 -12.56 5.73
CA LEU A 5 -12.67 -12.52 4.69
C LEU A 5 -12.76 -11.14 4.03
N LEU A 6 -12.68 -10.07 4.84
CA LEU A 6 -12.66 -8.69 4.34
C LEU A 6 -11.38 -8.41 3.54
N ARG A 7 -10.21 -8.83 4.03
CA ARG A 7 -8.93 -8.66 3.33
C ARG A 7 -8.86 -9.38 1.99
N ARG A 8 -9.47 -10.55 1.87
CA ARG A 8 -9.51 -11.31 0.62
C ARG A 8 -10.48 -10.72 -0.40
N GLY A 9 -11.38 -9.82 0.02
CA GLY A 9 -12.41 -9.29 -0.85
C GLY A 9 -13.47 -10.32 -1.28
N THR A 10 -13.50 -11.49 -0.65
CA THR A 10 -14.32 -12.64 -1.10
C THR A 10 -15.70 -12.71 -0.45
N CYS A 11 -16.04 -11.82 0.47
CA CYS A 11 -17.38 -11.79 1.05
C CYS A 11 -18.31 -10.88 0.22
N ALA A 12 -19.61 -11.18 0.24
CA ALA A 12 -20.60 -10.40 -0.52
C ALA A 12 -20.52 -8.90 -0.21
N PHE A 13 -20.32 -8.54 1.07
CA PHE A 13 -20.18 -7.16 1.48
C PHE A 13 -18.95 -6.47 0.87
N SER A 14 -17.78 -7.11 0.85
CA SER A 14 -16.57 -6.51 0.26
C SER A 14 -16.68 -6.37 -1.25
N ILE A 15 -17.34 -7.32 -1.93
CA ILE A 15 -17.59 -7.24 -3.37
C ILE A 15 -18.53 -6.07 -3.68
N LEU A 16 -19.65 -5.95 -2.96
CA LEU A 16 -20.60 -4.85 -3.13
C LEU A 16 -19.97 -3.49 -2.80
N PHE A 17 -19.19 -3.40 -1.71
CA PHE A 17 -18.47 -2.19 -1.35
C PHE A 17 -17.50 -1.76 -2.45
N LYS A 18 -16.72 -2.71 -2.98
CA LYS A 18 -15.78 -2.46 -4.08
C LYS A 18 -16.51 -1.91 -5.30
N LEU A 19 -17.52 -2.64 -5.80
CA LEU A 19 -18.31 -2.23 -6.98
C LEU A 19 -18.97 -0.86 -6.78
N PHE A 20 -19.53 -0.61 -5.60
CA PHE A 20 -20.12 0.69 -5.26
C PHE A 20 -19.08 1.81 -5.28
N SER A 21 -17.91 1.57 -4.69
CA SER A 21 -16.84 2.56 -4.61
C SER A 21 -16.23 2.88 -5.98
N GLU A 22 -16.09 1.89 -6.86
CA GLU A 22 -15.59 2.06 -8.24
C GLU A 22 -16.58 2.87 -9.12
N GLY A 23 -17.88 2.65 -8.92
CA GLY A 23 -18.94 3.41 -9.60
C GLY A 23 -19.15 4.83 -9.06
N LEU A 24 -18.58 5.17 -7.90
CA LEU A 24 -18.82 6.44 -7.23
C LEU A 24 -17.83 7.52 -7.72
N TYR A 25 -18.34 8.52 -8.43
CA TYR A 25 -17.50 9.62 -8.95
C TYR A 25 -16.72 10.37 -7.84
N SER A 26 -17.34 10.60 -6.67
CA SER A 26 -16.64 11.24 -5.55
C SER A 26 -15.49 10.40 -4.99
N ALA A 27 -15.54 9.06 -5.11
CA ALA A 27 -14.41 8.21 -4.77
C ALA A 27 -13.25 8.42 -5.74
N LYS A 28 -13.53 8.53 -7.05
CA LYS A 28 -12.51 8.86 -8.05
C LYS A 28 -11.85 10.21 -7.75
N LEU A 29 -12.62 11.25 -7.47
CA LEU A 29 -12.08 12.56 -7.08
C LEU A 29 -11.19 12.49 -5.84
N PHE A 30 -11.63 11.77 -4.80
CA PHE A 30 -10.83 11.56 -3.59
C PHE A 30 -9.51 10.83 -3.90
N LEU A 31 -9.57 9.74 -4.67
CA LEU A 31 -8.39 8.97 -5.07
C LEU A 31 -7.44 9.81 -5.92
N THR A 32 -7.93 10.60 -6.89
CA THR A 32 -7.10 11.52 -7.67
C THR A 32 -6.43 12.56 -6.77
N ALA A 33 -7.18 13.23 -5.89
CA ALA A 33 -6.62 14.23 -4.97
C ALA A 33 -5.54 13.65 -4.03
N THR A 34 -5.64 12.35 -3.72
CA THR A 34 -4.81 11.70 -2.72
C THR A 34 -3.63 10.92 -3.30
N LEU A 35 -3.82 10.27 -4.43
CA LEU A 35 -2.88 9.29 -4.98
C LEU A 35 -2.20 9.76 -6.26
N HIS A 36 -2.80 10.68 -7.01
CA HIS A 36 -2.24 11.12 -8.29
C HIS A 36 -0.82 11.68 -8.13
N GLU A 37 -0.64 12.65 -7.24
CA GLU A 37 0.67 13.28 -7.03
C GLU A 37 1.75 12.30 -6.53
N PRO A 38 1.55 11.50 -5.46
CA PRO A 38 2.57 10.56 -5.02
C PRO A 38 2.84 9.43 -6.03
N ILE A 39 1.85 9.00 -6.82
CA ILE A 39 2.07 8.04 -7.91
C ILE A 39 2.89 8.66 -9.04
N MET A 40 2.53 9.87 -9.49
CA MET A 40 3.29 10.56 -10.54
C MET A 40 4.73 10.82 -10.13
N GLN A 41 4.96 11.20 -8.87
CA GLN A 41 6.31 11.39 -8.34
C GLN A 41 7.10 10.07 -8.36
N LEU A 42 6.48 8.95 -7.98
CA LEU A 42 7.11 7.63 -8.07
C LEU A 42 7.46 7.25 -9.53
N LEU A 43 6.57 7.54 -10.48
CA LEU A 43 6.77 7.23 -11.91
C LEU A 43 7.82 8.13 -12.58
N VAL A 44 8.01 9.35 -12.11
CA VAL A 44 9.05 10.27 -12.62
C VAL A 44 10.42 9.92 -12.04
N GLU A 45 10.47 9.36 -10.83
CA GLU A 45 11.68 8.90 -10.13
C GLU A 45 12.20 7.52 -10.65
N ASP A 46 11.81 7.09 -11.87
CA ASP A 46 11.94 5.75 -12.53
C ASP A 46 13.33 5.08 -12.56
N GLU A 47 14.34 5.67 -11.93
CA GLU A 47 15.71 5.14 -11.90
C GLU A 47 15.95 4.14 -10.76
N ASP A 48 15.14 4.18 -9.68
CA ASP A 48 15.43 3.41 -8.47
C ASP A 48 14.58 2.13 -8.34
N HIS A 49 15.25 0.97 -8.49
CA HIS A 49 14.63 -0.31 -8.20
C HIS A 49 14.60 -0.59 -6.69
N LEU A 50 13.41 -0.52 -6.09
CA LEU A 50 13.18 -0.65 -4.65
C LEU A 50 13.13 -2.12 -4.17
N GLU A 51 14.06 -2.95 -4.63
CA GLU A 51 14.16 -4.36 -4.20
C GLU A 51 14.86 -4.44 -2.83
N THR A 52 14.27 -5.22 -1.92
CA THR A 52 14.75 -5.38 -0.54
C THR A 52 15.21 -6.81 -0.25
N ASP A 53 14.96 -7.75 -1.15
CA ASP A 53 15.53 -9.09 -1.11
C ASP A 53 16.97 -9.07 -1.66
N PRO A 54 17.99 -9.39 -0.85
CA PRO A 54 19.40 -9.38 -1.29
C PRO A 54 19.68 -10.24 -2.52
N ASN A 55 19.00 -11.39 -2.65
CA ASN A 55 19.22 -12.31 -3.76
C ASN A 55 18.63 -11.73 -5.04
N LYS A 56 17.35 -11.33 -4.99
CA LYS A 56 16.67 -10.74 -6.15
C LYS A 56 17.31 -9.43 -6.61
N LEU A 57 17.81 -8.62 -5.66
CA LEU A 57 18.52 -7.38 -5.97
C LEU A 57 19.71 -7.68 -6.87
N THR A 58 20.51 -8.69 -6.53
CA THR A 58 21.70 -9.05 -7.32
C THR A 58 21.35 -9.66 -8.68
N GLU A 59 20.28 -10.45 -8.79
CA GLU A 59 19.85 -11.11 -10.03
C GLU A 59 19.56 -10.14 -11.19
N ARG A 60 19.24 -8.88 -10.90
CA ARG A 60 18.96 -7.86 -11.92
C ARG A 60 20.22 -7.30 -12.59
N PHE A 61 21.38 -7.47 -11.96
CA PHE A 61 22.65 -6.98 -12.48
C PHE A 61 23.39 -8.08 -13.24
N THR A 62 23.98 -7.72 -14.37
CA THR A 62 24.92 -8.60 -15.08
C THR A 62 26.13 -8.92 -14.19
N PRO A 63 26.84 -10.04 -14.40
CA PRO A 63 28.03 -10.38 -13.60
C PRO A 63 29.09 -9.26 -13.58
N ALA A 64 29.25 -8.53 -14.69
CA ALA A 64 30.17 -7.39 -14.78
C ALA A 64 29.71 -6.20 -13.91
N GLN A 65 28.41 -5.90 -13.87
CA GLN A 65 27.84 -4.87 -13.00
C GLN A 65 27.92 -5.29 -11.53
N GLN A 66 27.67 -6.56 -11.21
CA GLN A 66 27.81 -7.07 -9.85
C GLN A 66 29.24 -6.93 -9.34
N ALA A 67 30.23 -7.32 -10.15
CA ALA A 67 31.65 -7.16 -9.80
C ALA A 67 32.03 -5.68 -9.58
N ARG A 68 31.48 -4.76 -10.40
CA ARG A 68 31.74 -3.33 -10.27
C ARG A 68 31.07 -2.71 -9.04
N LEU A 69 29.81 -3.05 -8.76
CA LEU A 69 29.01 -2.46 -7.68
C LEU A 69 29.38 -3.10 -6.34
N PHE A 70 29.33 -4.43 -6.26
CA PHE A 70 29.41 -5.20 -5.02
C PHE A 70 30.79 -5.84 -4.80
N GLY A 71 31.59 -6.04 -5.85
CA GLY A 71 32.88 -6.73 -5.76
C GLY A 71 32.77 -8.22 -6.08
N GLU A 72 33.77 -9.01 -5.66
CA GLU A 72 33.81 -10.45 -5.95
C GLU A 72 32.73 -11.21 -5.17
N LYS A 73 31.95 -12.02 -5.88
CA LYS A 73 30.84 -12.79 -5.31
C LYS A 73 31.34 -13.78 -4.27
N GLY A 74 30.65 -13.84 -3.12
CA GLY A 74 31.01 -14.73 -2.01
C GLY A 74 31.95 -14.09 -0.98
N THR A 75 32.51 -12.91 -1.26
CA THR A 75 33.29 -12.15 -0.28
C THR A 75 32.39 -11.46 0.76
N GLU A 76 32.95 -11.17 1.93
CA GLU A 76 32.26 -10.36 2.95
C GLU A 76 31.99 -8.93 2.46
N GLN A 77 32.86 -8.39 1.61
CA GLN A 77 32.66 -7.07 1.00
C GLN A 77 31.42 -7.05 0.09
N PHE A 78 31.21 -8.11 -0.70
CA PHE A 78 30.03 -8.27 -1.53
C PHE A 78 28.76 -8.28 -0.68
N LYS A 79 28.72 -9.10 0.38
CA LYS A 79 27.57 -9.17 1.29
C LYS A 79 27.26 -7.80 1.92
N ARG A 80 28.29 -7.10 2.40
CA ARG A 80 28.14 -5.77 3.00
C ARG A 80 27.55 -4.74 2.03
N LYS A 81 28.08 -4.65 0.81
CA LYS A 81 27.58 -3.68 -0.18
C LYS A 81 26.17 -4.00 -0.68
N VAL A 82 25.84 -5.28 -0.81
CA VAL A 82 24.46 -5.70 -1.10
C VAL A 82 23.54 -5.27 0.03
N GLN A 83 23.95 -5.49 1.29
CA GLN A 83 23.17 -5.05 2.45
C GLN A 83 22.99 -3.53 2.50
N GLU A 84 24.06 -2.75 2.26
CA GLU A 84 23.98 -1.28 2.20
C GLU A 84 22.96 -0.78 1.16
N MET A 85 22.89 -1.47 0.01
CA MET A 85 21.90 -1.14 -1.02
C MET A 85 20.48 -1.55 -0.62
N VAL A 86 20.31 -2.69 0.05
CA VAL A 86 19.01 -3.10 0.64
C VAL A 86 18.55 -2.08 1.67
N ASP A 87 19.41 -1.69 2.61
CA ASP A 87 19.09 -0.71 3.65
C ASP A 87 18.71 0.65 3.03
N SER A 88 19.42 1.08 1.99
CA SER A 88 19.09 2.27 1.21
C SER A 88 17.71 2.17 0.55
N ASN A 89 17.39 1.03 -0.05
CA ASN A 89 16.09 0.78 -0.67
C ASN A 89 14.95 0.74 0.37
N GLU A 90 15.17 0.16 1.54
CA GLU A 90 14.21 0.18 2.65
C GLU A 90 13.91 1.62 3.10
N LEU A 91 14.94 2.46 3.25
CA LEU A 91 14.77 3.87 3.61
C LEU A 91 13.97 4.62 2.54
N LYS A 92 14.25 4.40 1.25
CA LYS A 92 13.48 4.98 0.14
C LYS A 92 12.02 4.53 0.18
N LEU A 93 11.76 3.23 0.39
CA LEU A 93 10.40 2.70 0.53
C LEU A 93 9.65 3.31 1.70
N VAL A 94 10.29 3.44 2.87
CA VAL A 94 9.68 4.09 4.04
C VAL A 94 9.31 5.54 3.73
N ASN A 95 10.19 6.29 3.06
CA ASN A 95 9.92 7.66 2.66
C ASN A 95 8.74 7.76 1.68
N LEU A 96 8.68 6.88 0.68
CA LEU A 96 7.57 6.79 -0.26
C LEU A 96 6.26 6.47 0.45
N VAL A 97 6.22 5.43 1.29
CA VAL A 97 5.03 5.07 2.05
C VAL A 97 4.56 6.23 2.94
N ASN A 98 5.48 6.93 3.60
CA ASN A 98 5.15 8.11 4.40
C ASN A 98 4.58 9.25 3.56
N LYS A 99 5.04 9.42 2.31
CA LYS A 99 4.49 10.38 1.34
C LYS A 99 3.03 10.03 1.04
N PHE A 100 2.73 8.79 0.67
CA PHE A 100 1.36 8.31 0.44
C PHE A 100 0.46 8.51 1.68
N ILE A 101 0.95 8.15 2.87
CA ILE A 101 0.24 8.38 4.13
C ILE A 101 -0.01 9.88 4.37
N GLY A 102 0.97 10.72 4.05
CA GLY A 102 0.86 12.18 4.13
C GLY A 102 -0.28 12.72 3.27
N TYR A 103 -0.32 12.36 1.99
CA TYR A 103 -1.39 12.78 1.09
C TYR A 103 -2.76 12.23 1.52
N LEU A 104 -2.84 10.98 2.00
CA LEU A 104 -4.08 10.40 2.56
C LEU A 104 -4.61 11.23 3.72
N LYS A 105 -3.73 11.62 4.66
CA LYS A 105 -4.10 12.45 5.81
C LYS A 105 -4.56 13.85 5.39
N GLN A 106 -3.82 14.49 4.48
CA GLN A 106 -4.11 15.85 4.01
C GLN A 106 -5.44 15.93 3.25
N ASN A 107 -5.83 14.88 2.52
CA ASN A 107 -7.04 14.85 1.70
C ASN A 107 -8.26 14.21 2.37
N THR A 108 -8.20 13.90 3.67
CA THR A 108 -9.34 13.33 4.41
C THR A 108 -10.62 14.18 4.34
N TYR A 109 -10.50 15.50 4.14
CA TYR A 109 -11.65 16.42 4.04
C TYR A 109 -12.57 16.11 2.84
N CYS A 110 -12.03 15.57 1.74
CA CYS A 110 -12.80 15.22 0.55
C CYS A 110 -13.19 13.74 0.51
N PHE A 111 -13.02 13.00 1.62
CA PHE A 111 -13.41 11.59 1.66
C PHE A 111 -14.92 11.41 1.42
N PRO A 112 -15.34 10.50 0.51
CA PRO A 112 -16.72 10.44 0.03
C PRO A 112 -17.73 10.18 1.15
N HIS A 113 -18.80 10.98 1.18
CA HIS A 113 -19.78 10.90 2.27
C HIS A 113 -20.47 9.55 2.36
N SER A 114 -20.86 8.96 1.23
CA SER A 114 -21.50 7.64 1.20
C SER A 114 -20.57 6.55 1.70
N LEU A 115 -19.29 6.54 1.31
CA LEU A 115 -18.31 5.58 1.82
C LEU A 115 -18.07 5.76 3.32
N ARG A 116 -17.91 7.01 3.78
CA ARG A 116 -17.81 7.31 5.22
C ARG A 116 -19.02 6.79 5.99
N TRP A 117 -20.22 6.98 5.45
CA TRP A 117 -21.43 6.47 6.06
C TRP A 117 -21.42 4.94 6.14
N ILE A 118 -21.10 4.24 5.06
CA ILE A 118 -21.02 2.77 5.03
C ILE A 118 -20.02 2.26 6.08
N ILE A 119 -18.82 2.85 6.13
CA ILE A 119 -17.81 2.48 7.12
C ILE A 119 -18.29 2.78 8.55
N SER A 120 -19.01 3.89 8.76
CA SER A 120 -19.59 4.22 10.06
C SER A 120 -20.65 3.21 10.49
N GLN A 121 -21.48 2.73 9.56
CA GLN A 121 -22.45 1.67 9.85
C GLN A 121 -21.77 0.35 10.16
N MET A 122 -20.76 -0.04 9.37
CA MET A 122 -19.95 -1.22 9.63
C MET A 122 -19.32 -1.16 11.03
N TYR A 123 -18.70 -0.02 11.39
CA TYR A 123 -18.10 0.18 12.70
C TYR A 123 -19.13 0.01 13.83
N LYS A 124 -20.29 0.68 13.72
CA LYS A 124 -21.36 0.60 14.73
C LYS A 124 -21.88 -0.83 14.90
N THR A 125 -22.17 -1.51 13.80
CA THR A 125 -22.68 -2.88 13.81
C THR A 125 -21.68 -3.85 14.43
N LEU A 126 -20.40 -3.75 14.06
CA LEU A 126 -19.35 -4.61 14.60
C LEU A 126 -19.02 -4.30 16.06
N SER A 127 -19.17 -3.05 16.48
CA SER A 127 -18.96 -2.65 17.89
C SER A 127 -20.02 -3.22 18.84
N CYS A 128 -21.17 -3.67 18.32
CA CYS A 128 -22.19 -4.36 19.10
C CYS A 128 -21.90 -5.87 19.28
N VAL A 129 -20.84 -6.40 18.66
CA VAL A 129 -20.47 -7.82 18.77
C VAL A 129 -19.54 -7.99 19.96
N GLU A 130 -20.02 -8.63 21.03
CA GLU A 130 -19.31 -8.75 22.32
C GLU A 130 -17.91 -9.36 22.25
N ILE A 131 -17.64 -10.19 21.23
CA ILE A 131 -16.36 -10.88 21.05
C ILE A 131 -15.30 -9.97 20.41
N LEU A 132 -15.70 -8.85 19.79
CA LEU A 132 -14.79 -7.97 19.07
C LEU A 132 -14.39 -6.78 19.93
N ASP A 133 -13.09 -6.56 20.08
CA ASP A 133 -12.60 -5.33 20.70
C ASP A 133 -12.61 -4.15 19.71
N VAL A 134 -12.54 -2.93 20.26
CA VAL A 134 -12.57 -1.68 19.46
C VAL A 134 -11.40 -1.62 18.45
N GLY A 135 -10.23 -2.14 18.82
CA GLY A 135 -9.07 -2.23 17.96
C GLY A 135 -9.31 -3.16 16.76
N GLU A 136 -9.88 -4.34 17.01
CA GLU A 136 -10.26 -5.28 15.96
C GLU A 136 -11.29 -4.69 14.99
N VAL A 137 -12.31 -4.00 15.50
CA VAL A 137 -13.33 -3.35 14.67
C VAL A 137 -12.70 -2.26 13.79
N LYS A 138 -11.86 -1.37 14.35
CA LYS A 138 -11.13 -0.35 13.58
C LYS A 138 -10.26 -0.98 12.50
N ALA A 139 -9.60 -2.07 12.86
CA ALA A 139 -8.71 -2.76 11.94
C ALA A 139 -9.49 -3.46 10.82
N MET A 140 -10.70 -3.98 11.08
CA MET A 140 -11.62 -4.49 10.05
C MET A 140 -12.08 -3.40 9.07
N CYS A 141 -12.44 -2.21 9.57
CA CYS A 141 -12.79 -1.07 8.71
C CYS A 141 -11.60 -0.62 7.85
N THR A 142 -10.41 -0.58 8.46
CA THR A 142 -9.16 -0.23 7.76
C THR A 142 -8.82 -1.26 6.68
N ASP A 143 -8.92 -2.56 7.01
CA ASP A 143 -8.67 -3.66 6.09
C ASP A 143 -9.60 -3.58 4.86
N LEU A 144 -10.89 -3.24 5.05
CA LEU A 144 -11.83 -3.05 3.95
C LEU A 144 -11.45 -1.86 3.06
N LEU A 145 -11.15 -0.69 3.65
CA LEU A 145 -10.77 0.50 2.90
C LEU A 145 -9.48 0.29 2.10
N LEU A 146 -8.48 -0.33 2.72
CA LEU A 146 -7.22 -0.63 2.04
C LEU A 146 -7.43 -1.66 0.92
N ALA A 147 -8.07 -2.79 1.22
CA ALA A 147 -8.21 -3.89 0.27
C ALA A 147 -9.16 -3.57 -0.91
N CYS A 148 -10.21 -2.78 -0.69
CA CYS A 148 -11.24 -2.55 -1.70
C CYS A 148 -11.21 -1.17 -2.36
N LEU A 149 -10.45 -0.21 -1.83
CA LEU A 149 -10.43 1.15 -2.36
C LEU A 149 -9.00 1.67 -2.60
N ILE A 150 -8.18 1.73 -1.56
CA ILE A 150 -6.87 2.42 -1.63
C ILE A 150 -5.82 1.57 -2.37
N CYS A 151 -5.56 0.34 -1.93
CA CYS A 151 -4.52 -0.50 -2.53
C CYS A 151 -4.81 -0.83 -4.00
N PRO A 152 -6.05 -1.17 -4.42
CA PRO A 152 -6.34 -1.36 -5.83
C PRO A 152 -5.98 -0.16 -6.71
N ALA A 153 -6.27 1.06 -6.23
CA ALA A 153 -5.96 2.30 -6.95
C ALA A 153 -4.46 2.65 -6.97
N ILE A 154 -3.69 2.18 -5.99
CA ILE A 154 -2.21 2.29 -6.01
C ILE A 154 -1.62 1.30 -7.01
N VAL A 155 -2.11 0.05 -7.03
CA VAL A 155 -1.59 -1.01 -7.89
C VAL A 155 -1.97 -0.77 -9.36
N ASN A 156 -3.18 -0.29 -9.63
CA ASN A 156 -3.68 0.01 -10.97
C ASN A 156 -4.32 1.42 -10.97
N PRO A 157 -3.55 2.48 -11.26
CA PRO A 157 -4.04 3.85 -11.23
C PRO A 157 -4.85 4.29 -12.48
N GLU A 158 -5.06 3.40 -13.46
CA GLU A 158 -5.85 3.65 -14.68
C GLU A 158 -7.36 3.84 -14.44
#